data_AF-A0A837F5K9-F1
#
_entry.id   AF-A0A837F5K9-F1
#
_cell.length_a   1.000
_cell.length_b   1.000
_cell.length_c   1.000
_cell.angle_alpha   90.00
_cell.angle_beta   90.00
_cell.angle_gamma   90.00
#
_symmetry.space_group_name_H-M   'P 1'
#
loop_
_entity.id
_entity.type
_entity.pdbx_description
1 polymer ?
#
loop_
_entity_poly.entity_id
_entity_poly.type
_entity_poly.pdbx_seq_one_letter_code
_entity_poly.pdbx_strand_id
1 'polypeptide(L)'
;MNGYSSAEGLDCKTVEAIGGDVKVQIDKKTMLTVPYREDITADFTLEGYKQRAETHAKTVIDQIVNAAQHRAADDLIQEVTNAVASSELFSQLS
;
A
#
# COMPACT_ATOMS: atom_id res chain seq x y z
N MET A 1 -13.42 -53.44 -8.68
CA MET A 1 -12.45 -52.40 -8.29
C MET A 1 -12.37 -51.41 -9.45
N ASN A 2 -13.00 -50.25 -9.31
CA ASN A 2 -12.89 -49.19 -10.31
C ASN A 2 -11.55 -48.49 -10.09
N GLY A 3 -10.62 -48.68 -11.01
CA GLY A 3 -9.32 -48.04 -10.99
C GLY A 3 -9.49 -46.52 -11.14
N TYR A 4 -8.92 -45.77 -10.21
CA TYR A 4 -8.75 -44.34 -10.37
C TYR A 4 -7.84 -44.10 -11.58
N SER A 5 -8.38 -43.50 -12.63
CA SER A 5 -7.61 -43.07 -13.79
C SER A 5 -6.89 -41.78 -13.43
N SER A 6 -5.56 -41.81 -13.28
CA SER A 6 -4.70 -40.63 -13.06
C SER A 6 -4.58 -39.72 -14.30
N ALA A 7 -5.60 -39.68 -15.16
CA ALA A 7 -5.57 -38.96 -16.44
C ALA A 7 -5.90 -37.46 -16.34
N GLU A 8 -6.21 -36.96 -15.15
CA GLU A 8 -6.23 -35.52 -14.87
C GLU A 8 -4.94 -35.17 -14.13
N GLY A 9 -3.82 -35.27 -14.85
CA GLY A 9 -2.55 -34.76 -14.36
C GLY A 9 -2.73 -33.28 -14.03
N LEU A 10 -2.56 -32.93 -12.75
CA LEU A 10 -2.45 -31.54 -12.33
C LEU A 10 -1.36 -30.90 -13.19
N ASP A 11 -1.73 -29.98 -14.07
CA ASP A 11 -0.78 -29.22 -14.89
C ASP A 11 -0.02 -28.28 -13.94
N CYS A 12 1.04 -28.82 -13.33
CA CYS A 12 1.93 -28.09 -12.45
C CYS A 12 2.74 -27.11 -13.31
N LYS A 13 2.18 -25.94 -13.58
CA LYS A 13 2.92 -24.81 -14.14
C LYS A 13 3.79 -24.21 -13.05
N THR A 14 5.09 -24.49 -13.08
CA THR A 14 6.07 -23.77 -12.26
C THR A 14 6.13 -22.34 -12.76
N VAL A 15 5.67 -21.39 -11.95
CA VAL A 15 5.83 -19.94 -12.20
C VAL A 15 7.05 -19.49 -11.39
N GLU A 16 8.07 -18.98 -12.09
CA GLU A 16 9.18 -18.31 -11.43
C GLU A 16 8.75 -16.91 -11.01
N ALA A 17 9.22 -16.42 -9.87
CA ALA A 17 8.87 -15.08 -9.38
C ALA A 17 10.10 -14.35 -8.88
N ILE A 18 10.12 -13.03 -9.06
CA ILE A 18 11.16 -12.12 -8.59
C ILE A 18 10.57 -11.16 -7.56
N GLY A 19 11.33 -10.84 -6.53
CA GLY A 19 10.93 -9.84 -5.55
C GLY A 19 12.10 -9.24 -4.81
N GLY A 20 11.81 -8.13 -4.14
CA GLY A 20 12.75 -7.40 -3.31
C GLY A 20 12.10 -6.16 -2.70
N ASP A 21 12.90 -5.42 -1.94
CA ASP A 21 12.42 -4.25 -1.23
C ASP A 21 12.86 -2.95 -1.91
N VAL A 22 11.91 -2.03 -2.09
CA VAL A 22 12.20 -0.65 -2.49
C VAL A 22 12.42 0.19 -1.23
N LYS A 23 13.63 0.73 -1.08
CA LYS A 23 13.99 1.63 0.03
C LYS A 23 13.73 3.08 -0.35
N VAL A 24 12.76 3.69 0.29
CA VAL A 24 12.46 5.12 0.17
C VAL A 24 13.34 5.87 1.15
N GLN A 25 14.19 6.77 0.64
CA GLN A 25 15.18 7.48 1.44
C GLN A 25 15.06 8.99 1.29
N ILE A 26 15.27 9.69 2.41
CA ILE A 26 15.46 11.15 2.45
C ILE A 26 16.82 11.37 3.11
N ASP A 27 17.69 12.14 2.48
CA ASP A 27 19.05 12.41 2.97
C ASP A 27 19.83 11.14 3.38
N LYS A 28 19.70 10.07 2.58
CA LYS A 28 20.30 8.73 2.80
C LYS A 28 19.78 7.98 4.03
N LYS A 29 18.79 8.52 4.74
CA LYS A 29 18.06 7.80 5.80
C LYS A 29 16.88 7.06 5.18
N THR A 30 16.78 5.76 5.45
CA THR A 30 15.60 4.98 5.03
C THR A 30 14.40 5.38 5.87
N MET A 31 13.36 5.87 5.20
CA MET A 31 12.11 6.31 5.82
C MET A 31 11.04 5.22 5.73
N LEU A 32 11.04 4.47 4.63
CA LEU A 32 10.09 3.40 4.35
C LEU A 32 10.75 2.31 3.51
N THR A 33 10.40 1.07 3.79
CA THR A 33 10.74 -0.09 2.97
C THR A 33 9.46 -0.67 2.42
N VAL A 34 9.32 -0.69 1.10
CA VAL A 34 8.12 -1.20 0.40
C VAL A 34 8.47 -2.53 -0.27
N PRO A 35 7.90 -3.67 0.18
CA PRO A 35 8.12 -4.94 -0.48
C PRO A 35 7.43 -4.96 -1.85
N TYR A 36 8.10 -5.49 -2.86
CA TYR A 36 7.54 -5.69 -4.19
C TYR A 36 7.92 -7.06 -4.74
N ARG A 37 6.94 -7.74 -5.35
CA ARG A 37 7.13 -9.06 -5.96
C ARG A 37 6.20 -9.19 -7.16
N GLU A 38 6.69 -9.82 -8.22
CA GLU A 38 5.89 -10.18 -9.39
C GLU A 38 6.34 -11.52 -9.97
N ASP A 39 5.44 -12.15 -10.71
CA ASP A 39 5.73 -13.34 -11.48
C ASP A 39 6.57 -12.98 -12.71
N ILE A 40 7.53 -13.84 -13.05
CA ILE A 40 8.35 -13.68 -14.25
C ILE A 40 7.53 -14.16 -15.44
N THR A 41 7.21 -13.21 -16.33
CA THR A 41 6.51 -13.45 -17.58
C THR A 41 7.49 -13.60 -18.74
N ALA A 42 7.01 -14.08 -19.89
CA ALA A 42 7.84 -14.28 -21.09
C ALA A 42 8.46 -12.97 -21.64
N ASP A 43 7.84 -11.83 -21.35
CA ASP A 43 8.26 -10.48 -21.72
C ASP A 43 9.00 -9.74 -20.59
N PHE A 44 9.40 -10.46 -19.53
CA PHE A 44 10.12 -9.88 -18.40
C PHE A 44 11.41 -9.18 -18.84
N THR A 45 11.61 -7.97 -18.30
CA THR A 45 12.89 -7.26 -18.36
C THR A 45 13.20 -6.68 -16.98
N LEU A 46 14.49 -6.65 -16.62
CA LEU A 46 14.92 -6.10 -15.34
C LEU A 46 14.61 -4.60 -15.21
N GLU A 47 14.73 -3.84 -16.30
CA GLU A 47 14.37 -2.41 -16.29
C GLU A 47 12.86 -2.21 -16.13
N GLY A 48 12.04 -3.03 -16.79
CA GLY A 48 10.59 -3.02 -16.59
C GLY A 48 10.19 -3.35 -15.14
N TYR A 49 10.83 -4.35 -14.54
CA TYR A 49 10.66 -4.69 -13.12
C TYR A 49 10.99 -3.49 -12.21
N LYS A 50 12.15 -2.85 -12.42
CA LYS A 50 12.56 -1.67 -11.62
C LYS A 50 11.55 -0.54 -11.72
N GLN A 51 11.06 -0.25 -12.92
CA GLN A 51 10.07 0.80 -13.15
C GLN A 51 8.75 0.50 -12.43
N ARG A 52 8.28 -0.76 -12.50
CA ARG A 52 7.04 -1.17 -11.80
C ARG A 52 7.21 -1.16 -10.29
N ALA A 53 8.35 -1.62 -9.77
CA ALA A 53 8.67 -1.55 -8.35
C ALA A 53 8.70 -0.09 -7.83
N GLU A 54 9.31 0.83 -8.59
CA GLU A 54 9.31 2.25 -8.25
C GLU A 54 7.90 2.85 -8.28
N THR A 55 7.11 2.52 -9.30
CA THR A 55 5.71 2.98 -9.44
C THR A 55 4.85 2.48 -8.28
N HIS A 56 5.03 1.22 -7.88
CA HIS A 56 4.37 0.64 -6.73
C HIS A 56 4.73 1.39 -5.44
N ALA A 57 6.02 1.62 -5.19
CA ALA A 57 6.47 2.36 -4.01
C ALA A 57 5.92 3.79 -3.97
N LYS A 58 5.91 4.50 -5.11
CA LYS A 58 5.28 5.83 -5.25
C LYS A 58 3.79 5.79 -4.88
N THR A 59 3.06 4.82 -5.41
CA THR A 59 1.62 4.65 -5.12
C THR A 59 1.37 4.44 -3.63
N VAL A 60 2.20 3.61 -2.97
CA VAL A 60 2.12 3.39 -1.51
C VAL A 60 2.41 4.67 -0.74
N ILE A 61 3.42 5.46 -1.15
CA ILE A 61 3.71 6.76 -0.54
C ILE A 61 2.52 7.71 -0.67
N ASP A 62 1.92 7.81 -1.86
CA ASP A 62 0.77 8.69 -2.11
C ASP A 62 -0.41 8.31 -1.22
N GLN A 63 -0.69 7.01 -1.04
CA GLN A 63 -1.71 6.52 -0.12
C GLN A 63 -1.44 6.93 1.33
N ILE A 64 -0.18 6.82 1.79
CA ILE A 64 0.22 7.23 3.14
C ILE A 64 0.05 8.73 3.33
N VAL A 65 0.50 9.55 2.36
CA VAL A 65 0.38 11.01 2.42
C VAL A 65 -1.08 11.43 2.46
N ASN A 66 -1.92 10.86 1.59
CA ASN A 66 -3.35 11.16 1.55
C ASN A 66 -4.04 10.79 2.87
N ALA A 67 -3.73 9.61 3.43
CA ALA A 67 -4.29 9.20 4.71
C ALA A 67 -3.85 10.12 5.87
N ALA A 68 -2.59 10.57 5.88
CA ALA A 68 -2.08 11.51 6.87
C ALA A 68 -2.75 12.88 6.78
N GLN A 69 -2.98 13.39 5.56
CA GLN A 69 -3.70 14.64 5.33
C GLN A 69 -5.15 14.57 5.81
N HIS A 70 -5.86 13.48 5.52
CA HIS A 70 -7.22 13.27 6.02
C HIS A 70 -7.26 13.23 7.54
N ARG A 71 -6.36 12.47 8.17
CA ARG A 71 -6.27 12.41 9.63
C ARG A 71 -6.01 13.79 10.25
N ALA A 72 -5.11 14.57 9.69
CA ALA A 72 -4.83 15.92 10.17
C ALA A 72 -6.05 16.85 10.04
N ALA A 73 -6.85 16.71 8.97
CA ALA A 73 -8.08 17.46 8.81
C ALA A 73 -9.15 17.05 9.83
N ASP A 74 -9.31 15.75 10.08
CA ASP A 74 -10.26 15.23 11.07
C ASP A 74 -9.91 15.72 12.49
N ASP A 75 -8.63 15.72 12.84
CA ASP A 75 -8.13 16.22 14.13
C ASP A 75 -8.48 17.72 14.32
N LEU A 76 -8.31 18.54 13.27
CA LEU A 76 -8.68 19.96 13.30
C LEU A 76 -10.19 20.18 13.43
N ILE A 77 -11.00 19.40 12.70
CA ILE A 77 -12.47 19.47 12.80
C ILE A 77 -12.92 19.15 14.22
N GLN A 78 -12.33 18.13 14.84
CA GLN A 78 -12.65 17.75 16.21
C GLN A 78 -12.26 18.85 17.20
N GLU A 79 -11.10 19.47 17.04
CA GLU A 79 -10.63 20.56 17.89
C GLU A 79 -11.57 21.77 17.82
N VAL A 80 -11.98 22.17 16.62
CA VAL A 80 -12.95 23.26 16.40
C VAL A 80 -14.32 22.91 17.01
N THR A 81 -14.79 21.68 16.82
CA THR A 81 -16.08 21.22 17.37
C THR A 81 -16.08 21.33 18.89
N ASN A 82 -14.99 20.91 19.53
CA ASN A 82 -14.83 20.99 20.99
C ASN A 82 -14.75 22.44 21.47
N ALA A 83 -14.06 23.32 20.74
CA ALA A 83 -13.99 24.75 21.05
C ALA A 83 -15.36 25.44 20.94
N VAL A 84 -16.17 25.09 19.94
CA VAL A 84 -17.54 25.62 19.78
C VAL A 84 -18.44 25.13 20.90
N ALA A 85 -18.40 23.83 21.22
CA ALA A 85 -19.21 23.24 22.29
C ALA A 85 -18.86 23.79 23.69
N SER A 86 -17.61 24.21 23.89
CA SER A 86 -17.14 24.81 25.15
C SER A 86 -17.28 26.33 25.21
N SER A 87 -17.73 26.98 24.13
CA SER A 87 -17.86 28.43 24.09
C SER A 87 -19.08 28.90 24.91
N GLU A 88 -18.86 29.85 25.82
CA GLU A 88 -19.91 30.47 26.66
C GLU A 88 -21.02 31.15 25.83
N LEU A 89 -20.76 31.43 24.55
CA LEU A 89 -21.72 32.02 23.60
C LEU A 89 -22.92 31.11 23.33
N PHE A 90 -22.77 29.79 23.48
CA PHE A 90 -23.84 28.80 23.34
C PHE A 90 -24.43 28.32 24.67
N SER A 91 -23.70 28.44 25.79
CA SER A 91 -24.22 28.13 27.13
C SER A 91 -25.35 29.07 27.59
N GLN A 92 -25.52 30.23 26.96
CA GLN A 92 -26.58 31.19 27.29
C GLN A 92 -27.88 30.99 26.49
N LEU A 93 -27.93 30.02 25.56
CA LEU A 93 -29.11 29.71 24.73
C LEU A 93 -29.85 28.42 25.17
N SER A 94 -29.35 27.71 26.19
CA SER A 94 -30.02 26.55 26.82
C SER A 94 -30.62 26.92 28.17
#